data_AF-A0AAU5N670-F1
#
_entry.id   AF-A0AAU5N670-F1
#
_cell.length_a   1.000
_cell.length_b   1.000
_cell.length_c   1.000
_cell.angle_alpha   90.00
_cell.angle_beta   90.00
_cell.angle_gamma   90.00
#
_symmetry.space_group_name_H-M   'P 1'
#
loop_
_entity.id
_entity.type
_entity.pdbx_description
1 polymer ?
#
loop_
_entity_poly.entity_id
_entity_poly.type
_entity_poly.pdbx_seq_one_letter_code
_entity_poly.pdbx_strand_id
1 'polypeptide(L)'
;MSEAVQGDTTRLQQTGETARAEASATAGQAQQAAGQVAGTAVDQAKAVAGEARQQAGAVAVDLRHRAMDEAEGQTRRAAGTLHGWADDLAGLAENAPSDSPARSLAAQAADGGHRAADYLEKQGVEGVLSDVQGFARRRPAAFLGGALLAGLVVGRVMKAASKADTPSGASPGDGAFGAQRQAAVAASEQAALNEPRPAALPTASATGAAPGRPVPGV
;
A
#
# COMPACT_ATOMS: atom_id res chain seq x y z
N MET A 1 -37.19 11.06 38.68
CA MET A 1 -36.42 11.41 37.46
C MET A 1 -35.08 10.68 37.36
N SER A 2 -34.37 10.44 38.48
CA SER A 2 -33.01 9.87 38.45
C SER A 2 -32.86 8.47 37.84
N GLU A 3 -33.85 7.60 38.01
CA GLU A 3 -33.77 6.17 37.61
C GLU A 3 -33.61 5.94 36.10
N ALA A 4 -34.08 6.87 35.25
CA ALA A 4 -33.95 6.76 33.80
C ALA A 4 -32.50 6.77 33.32
N VAL A 5 -31.58 7.39 34.07
CA VAL A 5 -30.17 7.52 33.70
C VAL A 5 -29.36 6.26 34.05
N GLN A 6 -29.72 5.55 35.14
CA GLN A 6 -29.07 4.27 35.48
C GLN A 6 -29.27 3.23 34.35
N GLY A 7 -30.49 3.10 33.84
CA GLY A 7 -30.81 2.07 32.83
C GLY A 7 -29.97 2.17 31.55
N ASP A 8 -29.71 3.38 31.06
CA ASP A 8 -28.96 3.57 29.82
C ASP A 8 -27.45 3.35 30.00
N THR A 9 -26.90 3.81 31.13
CA THR A 9 -25.50 3.47 31.50
C THR A 9 -25.29 1.96 31.68
N THR A 10 -26.29 1.20 32.14
CA THR A 10 -26.21 -0.26 32.22
C THR A 10 -26.22 -0.91 30.83
N ARG A 11 -27.10 -0.49 29.91
CA ARG A 11 -27.10 -1.00 28.53
C ARG A 11 -25.80 -0.72 27.81
N LEU A 12 -25.26 0.50 27.92
CA LEU A 12 -24.02 0.88 27.25
C LEU A 12 -22.81 0.03 27.72
N GLN A 13 -22.75 -0.32 29.01
CA GLN A 13 -21.76 -1.26 29.53
C GLN A 13 -21.97 -2.66 28.96
N GLN A 14 -23.19 -3.20 29.02
CA GLN A 14 -23.50 -4.54 28.54
C GLN A 14 -23.25 -4.72 27.03
N THR A 15 -23.59 -3.71 26.21
CA THR A 15 -23.25 -3.66 24.79
C THR A 15 -21.73 -3.56 24.57
N GLY A 16 -21.03 -2.75 25.38
CA GLY A 16 -19.58 -2.62 25.33
C GLY A 16 -18.84 -3.90 25.69
N GLU A 17 -19.32 -4.66 26.67
CA GLU A 17 -18.80 -5.99 27.03
C GLU A 17 -19.08 -7.02 25.94
N THR A 18 -20.28 -7.02 25.36
CA THR A 18 -20.66 -7.92 24.26
C THR A 18 -19.77 -7.68 23.03
N ALA A 19 -19.65 -6.43 22.59
CA ALA A 19 -18.78 -6.06 21.47
C ALA A 19 -17.29 -6.36 21.76
N ARG A 20 -16.84 -6.25 23.01
CA ARG A 20 -15.48 -6.62 23.42
C ARG A 20 -15.26 -8.14 23.43
N ALA A 21 -16.28 -8.92 23.80
CA ALA A 21 -16.24 -10.38 23.73
C ALA A 21 -16.22 -10.88 22.28
N GLU A 22 -17.08 -10.34 21.42
CA GLU A 22 -17.10 -10.64 19.97
C GLU A 22 -15.79 -10.23 19.29
N ALA A 23 -15.26 -9.03 19.58
CA ALA A 23 -13.96 -8.59 19.09
C ALA A 23 -12.81 -9.48 19.59
N SER A 24 -12.87 -9.98 20.83
CA SER A 24 -11.87 -10.89 21.39
C SER A 24 -11.95 -12.29 20.75
N ALA A 25 -13.16 -12.80 20.50
CA ALA A 25 -13.37 -14.07 19.79
C ALA A 25 -12.88 -13.98 18.33
N THR A 26 -13.24 -12.90 17.63
CA THR A 26 -12.80 -12.62 16.26
C THR A 26 -11.28 -12.44 16.19
N ALA A 27 -10.68 -11.70 17.14
CA ALA A 27 -9.23 -11.55 17.24
C ALA A 27 -8.53 -12.90 17.51
N GLY A 28 -9.09 -13.75 18.39
CA GLY A 28 -8.56 -15.09 18.65
C GLY A 28 -8.59 -15.99 17.42
N GLN A 29 -9.72 -16.02 16.70
CA GLN A 29 -9.86 -16.77 15.44
C GLN A 29 -8.92 -16.23 14.35
N ALA A 30 -8.86 -14.90 14.18
CA ALA A 30 -7.96 -14.25 13.24
C ALA A 30 -6.49 -14.52 13.58
N GLN A 31 -6.11 -14.54 14.86
CA GLN A 31 -4.75 -14.83 15.31
C GLN A 31 -4.39 -16.32 15.14
N GLN A 32 -5.34 -17.24 15.30
CA GLN A 32 -5.13 -18.67 14.99
C GLN A 32 -4.97 -18.91 13.49
N ALA A 33 -5.86 -18.35 12.66
CA ALA A 33 -5.78 -18.45 11.20
C ALA A 33 -4.51 -17.77 10.66
N ALA A 34 -4.20 -16.56 11.12
CA ALA A 34 -2.97 -15.86 10.79
C ALA A 34 -1.73 -16.62 11.28
N GLY A 35 -1.77 -17.30 12.43
CA GLY A 35 -0.66 -18.13 12.91
C GLY A 35 -0.34 -19.30 11.98
N GLN A 36 -1.37 -19.99 11.47
CA GLN A 36 -1.20 -21.09 10.52
C GLN A 36 -0.72 -20.59 9.14
N VAL A 37 -1.34 -19.54 8.61
CA VAL A 37 -0.94 -18.94 7.31
C VAL A 37 0.44 -18.31 7.39
N ALA A 38 0.79 -17.65 8.50
CA ALA A 38 2.10 -17.02 8.70
C ALA A 38 3.24 -18.04 8.71
N GLY A 39 3.04 -19.27 9.20
CA GLY A 39 4.07 -20.31 9.11
C GLY A 39 4.52 -20.54 7.67
N THR A 40 3.59 -20.96 6.81
CA THR A 40 3.86 -21.23 5.39
C THR A 40 4.26 -19.97 4.62
N ALA A 41 3.61 -18.83 4.89
CA ALA A 41 3.93 -17.57 4.21
C ALA A 41 5.30 -17.02 4.60
N VAL A 42 5.76 -17.21 5.85
CA VAL A 42 7.10 -16.80 6.28
C VAL A 42 8.17 -17.64 5.58
N ASP A 43 7.97 -18.94 5.37
CA ASP A 43 8.96 -19.79 4.69
C ASP A 43 9.06 -19.49 3.18
N GLN A 44 7.92 -19.24 2.51
CA GLN A 44 7.93 -18.73 1.14
C GLN A 44 8.54 -17.32 1.06
N ALA A 45 8.23 -16.43 2.01
CA ALA A 45 8.80 -15.08 2.07
C ALA A 45 10.31 -15.09 2.36
N LYS A 46 10.85 -16.06 3.12
CA LYS A 46 12.31 -16.23 3.29
C LYS A 46 13.00 -16.52 1.96
N ALA A 47 12.44 -17.41 1.14
CA ALA A 47 13.00 -17.73 -0.18
C ALA A 47 12.96 -16.49 -1.10
N VAL A 48 11.79 -15.87 -1.25
CA VAL A 48 11.62 -14.66 -2.08
C VAL A 48 12.48 -13.50 -1.57
N ALA A 49 12.58 -13.28 -0.25
CA ALA A 49 13.44 -12.24 0.32
C ALA A 49 14.93 -12.54 0.15
N GLY A 50 15.35 -13.81 0.13
CA GLY A 50 16.74 -14.20 -0.12
C GLY A 50 17.20 -13.82 -1.53
N GLU A 51 16.34 -14.00 -2.53
CA GLU A 51 16.60 -13.62 -3.92
C GLU A 51 16.37 -12.12 -4.17
N ALA A 52 15.24 -11.57 -3.72
CA ALA A 52 14.94 -10.15 -3.84
C ALA A 52 15.98 -9.26 -3.15
N ARG A 53 16.61 -9.71 -2.04
CA ARG A 53 17.71 -8.98 -1.38
C ARG A 53 18.98 -8.93 -2.23
N GLN A 54 19.24 -9.92 -3.07
CA GLN A 54 20.39 -9.90 -4.00
C GLN A 54 20.10 -8.94 -5.16
N GLN A 55 18.93 -9.07 -5.79
CA GLN A 55 18.51 -8.21 -6.91
C GLN A 55 18.36 -6.73 -6.49
N ALA A 56 17.65 -6.46 -5.39
CA ALA A 56 17.52 -5.12 -4.84
C ALA A 56 18.83 -4.59 -4.24
N GLY A 57 19.76 -5.48 -3.83
CA GLY A 57 21.10 -5.10 -3.39
C GLY A 57 21.91 -4.44 -4.51
N ALA A 58 21.93 -5.05 -5.70
CA ALA A 58 22.55 -4.47 -6.89
C ALA A 58 21.89 -3.13 -7.28
N VAL A 59 20.55 -3.12 -7.41
CA VAL A 59 19.79 -1.91 -7.76
C VAL A 59 19.99 -0.77 -6.75
N ALA A 60 20.13 -1.07 -5.45
CA ALA A 60 20.41 -0.07 -4.43
C ALA A 60 21.85 0.47 -4.45
N VAL A 61 22.82 -0.32 -4.93
CA VAL A 61 24.20 0.15 -5.18
C VAL A 61 24.24 1.02 -6.43
N ASP A 62 23.59 0.60 -7.52
CA ASP A 62 23.48 1.41 -8.75
C ASP A 62 22.75 2.73 -8.50
N LEU A 63 21.64 2.71 -7.75
CA LEU A 63 20.93 3.92 -7.32
C LEU A 63 21.79 4.81 -6.43
N ARG A 64 22.59 4.23 -5.52
CA ARG A 64 23.51 5.01 -4.67
C ARG A 64 24.57 5.73 -5.51
N HIS A 65 25.21 5.04 -6.45
CA HIS A 65 26.22 5.68 -7.31
C HIS A 65 25.58 6.78 -8.15
N ARG A 66 24.51 6.47 -8.90
CA ARG A 66 23.77 7.45 -9.71
C ARG A 66 23.30 8.66 -8.90
N ALA A 67 22.79 8.45 -7.68
CA ALA A 67 22.33 9.55 -6.83
C ALA A 67 23.49 10.43 -6.31
N MET A 68 24.69 9.90 -6.13
CA MET A 68 25.88 10.69 -5.79
C MET A 68 26.39 11.45 -7.02
N ASP A 69 26.51 10.76 -8.16
CA ASP A 69 26.95 11.33 -9.44
C ASP A 69 26.01 12.45 -9.92
N GLU A 70 24.69 12.27 -9.77
CA GLU A 70 23.70 13.30 -10.09
C GLU A 70 23.61 14.39 -9.02
N ALA A 71 23.85 14.11 -7.73
CA ALA A 71 23.81 15.15 -6.69
C ALA A 71 24.87 16.24 -6.94
N GLU A 72 26.11 15.88 -7.21
CA GLU A 72 27.18 16.86 -7.48
C GLU A 72 26.86 17.77 -8.69
N GLY A 73 26.16 17.22 -9.69
CA GLY A 73 25.72 17.97 -10.89
C GLY A 73 24.42 18.77 -10.71
N GLN A 74 23.44 18.26 -9.94
CA GLN A 74 22.07 18.79 -9.90
C GLN A 74 21.74 19.61 -8.64
N THR A 75 22.49 19.51 -7.53
CA THR A 75 22.18 20.24 -6.29
C THR A 75 22.01 21.76 -6.51
N ARG A 76 22.80 22.37 -7.40
CA ARG A 76 22.66 23.81 -7.75
C ARG A 76 21.37 24.16 -8.53
N ARG A 77 20.71 23.20 -9.16
CA ARG A 77 19.39 23.38 -9.79
C ARG A 77 18.27 23.08 -8.81
N ALA A 78 18.41 22.00 -8.03
CA ALA A 78 17.47 21.63 -6.97
C ALA A 78 17.32 22.73 -5.90
N ALA A 79 18.40 23.42 -5.55
CA ALA A 79 18.35 24.58 -4.66
C ALA A 79 17.47 25.73 -5.22
N GLY A 80 17.46 25.92 -6.55
CA GLY A 80 16.62 26.93 -7.20
C GLY A 80 15.13 26.61 -7.16
N THR A 81 14.74 25.36 -7.44
CA THR A 81 13.34 24.92 -7.32
C THR A 81 12.88 24.85 -5.86
N LEU A 82 13.74 24.43 -4.93
CA LEU A 82 13.44 24.47 -3.49
C LEU A 82 13.20 25.90 -2.99
N HIS A 83 13.94 26.89 -3.49
CA HIS A 83 13.75 28.29 -3.10
C HIS A 83 12.39 28.82 -3.59
N GLY A 84 12.04 28.59 -4.87
CA GLY A 84 10.74 29.00 -5.41
C GLY A 84 9.56 28.33 -4.69
N TRP A 85 9.65 27.04 -4.38
CA TRP A 85 8.63 26.34 -3.58
C TRP A 85 8.55 26.86 -2.15
N ALA A 86 9.65 27.36 -1.56
CA ALA A 86 9.63 27.99 -0.25
C ALA A 86 8.92 29.35 -0.28
N ASP A 87 9.11 30.15 -1.33
CA ASP A 87 8.39 31.42 -1.52
C ASP A 87 6.88 31.19 -1.77
N ASP A 88 6.52 30.20 -2.60
CA ASP A 88 5.12 29.80 -2.83
C ASP A 88 4.45 29.31 -1.52
N LEU A 89 5.16 28.52 -0.72
CA LEU A 89 4.68 28.03 0.58
C LEU A 89 4.59 29.15 1.64
N ALA A 90 5.50 30.12 1.61
CA ALA A 90 5.43 31.31 2.48
C ALA A 90 4.18 32.14 2.13
N GLY A 91 3.95 32.44 0.85
CA GLY A 91 2.75 33.14 0.39
C GLY A 91 1.44 32.42 0.74
N LEU A 92 1.43 31.09 0.75
CA LEU A 92 0.31 30.28 1.23
C LEU A 92 0.14 30.33 2.76
N ALA A 93 1.23 30.33 3.53
CA ALA A 93 1.19 30.43 4.99
C ALA A 93 0.73 31.80 5.48
N GLU A 94 1.17 32.88 4.83
CA GLU A 94 0.76 34.28 5.10
C GLU A 94 -0.76 34.48 4.98
N ASN A 95 -1.43 33.66 4.15
CA ASN A 95 -2.86 33.72 3.85
C ASN A 95 -3.71 32.63 4.56
N ALA A 96 -3.13 31.84 5.46
CA ALA A 96 -3.80 30.69 6.08
C ALA A 96 -4.77 31.09 7.23
N PRO A 97 -6.07 30.73 7.20
CA PRO A 97 -7.00 31.02 8.28
C PRO A 97 -6.61 30.36 9.61
N SER A 98 -6.62 31.14 10.69
CA SER A 98 -6.00 30.76 11.98
C SER A 98 -6.77 29.74 12.83
N ASP A 99 -8.01 29.40 12.49
CA ASP A 99 -8.96 28.77 13.43
C ASP A 99 -9.43 27.38 12.93
N SER A 100 -8.68 26.33 13.29
CA SER A 100 -8.92 24.97 12.83
C SER A 100 -8.29 23.93 13.76
N PRO A 101 -8.88 22.72 13.93
CA PRO A 101 -8.23 21.58 14.60
C PRO A 101 -6.87 21.20 14.00
N ALA A 102 -6.59 21.58 12.75
CA ALA A 102 -5.27 21.45 12.15
C ALA A 102 -4.18 22.19 12.96
N ARG A 103 -4.51 23.23 13.73
CA ARG A 103 -3.57 24.01 14.55
C ARG A 103 -2.97 23.20 15.71
N SER A 104 -3.74 22.31 16.34
CA SER A 104 -3.21 21.44 17.42
C SER A 104 -2.35 20.30 16.87
N LEU A 105 -2.69 19.77 15.70
CA LEU A 105 -1.86 18.81 14.96
C LEU A 105 -0.57 19.47 14.44
N ALA A 106 -0.63 20.70 13.94
CA ALA A 106 0.53 21.49 13.53
C ALA A 106 1.44 21.82 14.72
N ALA A 107 0.89 22.14 15.89
CA ALA A 107 1.67 22.31 17.11
C ALA A 107 2.39 21.02 17.52
N GLN A 108 1.69 19.88 17.55
CA GLN A 108 2.32 18.58 17.85
C GLN A 108 3.37 18.17 16.79
N ALA A 109 3.14 18.52 15.52
CA ALA A 109 4.12 18.33 14.45
C ALA A 109 5.34 19.25 14.60
N ALA A 110 5.17 20.50 15.06
CA ALA A 110 6.25 21.42 15.35
C ALA A 110 7.08 20.95 16.57
N ASP A 111 6.45 20.50 17.65
CA ASP A 111 7.11 19.85 18.80
C ASP A 111 7.84 18.55 18.39
N GLY A 112 7.30 17.82 17.41
CA GLY A 112 7.98 16.67 16.80
C GLY A 112 9.20 17.09 15.98
N GLY A 113 9.05 18.11 15.14
CA GLY A 113 10.09 18.68 14.29
C GLY A 113 11.25 19.28 15.09
N HIS A 114 10.97 20.03 16.15
CA HIS A 114 12.00 20.56 17.06
C HIS A 114 12.81 19.42 17.68
N ARG A 115 12.17 18.37 18.18
CA ARG A 115 12.86 17.19 18.72
C ARG A 115 13.64 16.40 17.66
N ALA A 116 13.17 16.37 16.41
CA ALA A 116 13.90 15.76 15.30
C ALA A 116 15.14 16.58 14.90
N ALA A 117 15.03 17.91 14.87
CA ALA A 117 16.15 18.82 14.64
C ALA A 117 17.19 18.72 15.77
N ASP A 118 16.75 18.79 17.02
CA ASP A 118 17.57 18.57 18.23
C ASP A 118 18.34 17.24 18.18
N TYR A 119 17.71 16.18 17.66
CA TYR A 119 18.34 14.87 17.52
C TYR A 119 19.33 14.83 16.36
N LEU A 120 19.02 15.49 15.24
CA LEU A 120 19.92 15.58 14.09
C LEU A 120 21.17 16.42 14.39
N GLU A 121 21.03 17.49 15.17
CA GLU A 121 22.10 18.34 15.70
C GLU A 121 23.05 17.54 16.62
N LYS A 122 22.50 16.68 17.49
CA LYS A 122 23.25 15.97 18.54
C LYS A 122 23.83 14.62 18.10
N GLN A 123 23.14 13.87 17.24
CA GLN A 123 23.57 12.57 16.74
C GLN A 123 24.18 12.63 15.33
N GLY A 124 23.92 13.68 14.55
CA GLY A 124 24.26 13.76 13.13
C GLY A 124 23.46 12.77 12.27
N VAL A 125 23.52 12.94 10.95
CA VAL A 125 22.83 12.05 9.97
C VAL A 125 23.24 10.58 10.17
N GLU A 126 24.51 10.33 10.47
CA GLU A 126 25.07 8.99 10.63
C GLU A 126 24.58 8.30 11.92
N GLY A 127 24.42 9.04 13.03
CA GLY A 127 23.79 8.53 14.24
C GLY A 127 22.32 8.17 14.04
N VAL A 128 21.55 9.02 13.35
CA VAL A 128 20.14 8.71 12.99
C VAL A 128 20.03 7.45 12.14
N LEU A 129 20.92 7.29 11.13
CA LEU A 129 20.97 6.06 10.33
C LEU A 129 21.32 4.82 11.16
N SER A 130 22.24 4.96 12.11
CA SER A 130 22.63 3.89 13.04
C SER A 130 21.47 3.45 13.93
N ASP A 131 20.72 4.39 14.49
CA ASP A 131 19.54 4.11 15.33
C ASP A 131 18.37 3.52 14.54
N VAL A 132 18.08 4.02 13.34
CA VAL A 132 17.06 3.43 12.44
C VAL A 132 17.45 2.01 12.05
N GLN A 133 18.72 1.76 11.74
CA GLN A 133 19.24 0.41 11.51
C GLN A 133 19.15 -0.47 12.77
N GLY A 134 19.43 0.08 13.95
CA GLY A 134 19.29 -0.61 15.23
C GLY A 134 17.84 -0.99 15.54
N PHE A 135 16.89 -0.09 15.29
CA PHE A 135 15.45 -0.34 15.41
C PHE A 135 14.98 -1.41 14.42
N ALA A 136 15.36 -1.31 13.14
CA ALA A 136 15.00 -2.28 12.10
C ALA A 136 15.49 -3.69 12.44
N ARG A 137 16.72 -3.82 12.98
CA ARG A 137 17.27 -5.11 13.45
C ARG A 137 16.59 -5.63 14.71
N ARG A 138 16.14 -4.76 15.62
CA ARG A 138 15.48 -5.13 16.90
C ARG A 138 13.98 -5.43 16.76
N ARG A 139 13.27 -4.80 15.82
CA ARG A 139 11.81 -4.95 15.61
C ARG A 139 11.46 -4.96 14.12
N PRO A 140 11.89 -5.98 13.33
CA PRO A 140 11.71 -6.01 11.89
C PRO A 140 10.23 -5.89 11.46
N ALA A 141 9.30 -6.54 12.15
CA ALA A 141 7.87 -6.44 11.82
C ALA A 141 7.31 -5.01 11.96
N ALA A 142 7.72 -4.28 13.00
CA ALA A 142 7.30 -2.89 13.20
C ALA A 142 7.93 -1.95 12.16
N PHE A 143 9.20 -2.20 11.80
CA PHE A 143 9.88 -1.45 10.75
C PHE A 143 9.25 -1.69 9.37
N LEU A 144 8.94 -2.93 8.99
CA LEU A 144 8.25 -3.24 7.74
C LEU A 144 6.84 -2.62 7.69
N GLY A 145 6.06 -2.72 8.77
CA GLY A 145 4.73 -2.09 8.84
C GLY A 145 4.80 -0.56 8.70
N GLY A 146 5.72 0.08 9.42
CA GLY A 146 5.95 1.52 9.31
C GLY A 146 6.44 1.96 7.93
N ALA A 147 7.36 1.21 7.32
CA ALA A 147 7.89 1.48 5.98
C ALA A 147 6.82 1.34 4.89
N LEU A 148 5.91 0.36 5.00
CA LEU A 148 4.78 0.21 4.07
C LEU A 148 3.79 1.37 4.18
N LEU A 149 3.46 1.82 5.40
CA LEU A 149 2.58 2.97 5.62
C LEU A 149 3.22 4.27 5.11
N ALA A 150 4.49 4.52 5.46
CA ALA A 150 5.24 5.68 4.97
C ALA A 150 5.39 5.68 3.44
N GLY A 151 5.73 4.52 2.85
CA GLY A 151 5.83 4.36 1.40
C GLY A 151 4.50 4.59 0.68
N LEU A 152 3.37 4.22 1.27
CA LEU A 152 2.04 4.52 0.72
C LEU A 152 1.72 6.02 0.82
N VAL A 153 2.09 6.71 1.90
CA VAL A 153 1.92 8.17 2.01
C VAL A 153 2.78 8.91 0.98
N VAL A 154 4.07 8.61 0.91
CA VAL A 154 4.99 9.20 -0.08
C VAL A 154 4.55 8.89 -1.51
N GLY A 155 4.17 7.64 -1.79
CA GLY A 155 3.64 7.22 -3.09
C GLY A 155 2.35 7.94 -3.48
N ARG A 156 1.44 8.22 -2.52
CA ARG A 156 0.23 9.03 -2.77
C ARG A 156 0.58 10.49 -3.11
N VAL A 157 1.52 11.10 -2.41
CA VAL A 157 1.99 12.47 -2.70
C VAL A 157 2.66 12.52 -4.08
N MET A 158 3.58 11.61 -4.38
CA MET A 158 4.26 11.55 -5.67
C MET A 158 3.28 11.30 -6.83
N LYS A 159 2.27 10.42 -6.62
CA LYS A 159 1.20 10.17 -7.59
C LYS A 159 0.31 11.39 -7.85
N ALA A 160 0.19 12.30 -6.88
CA ALA A 160 -0.53 13.57 -7.00
C ALA A 160 0.32 14.66 -7.67
N ALA A 161 1.61 14.75 -7.34
CA ALA A 161 2.56 15.64 -8.04
C ALA A 161 2.60 15.32 -9.55
N SER A 162 2.79 14.04 -9.93
CA SER A 162 2.68 13.57 -11.32
C SER A 162 1.24 13.56 -11.88
N LYS A 163 0.32 14.35 -11.31
CA LYS A 163 -0.96 14.76 -11.89
C LYS A 163 -1.13 16.29 -11.94
N ALA A 164 -0.32 17.05 -11.20
CA ALA A 164 -0.24 18.51 -11.29
C ALA A 164 0.56 18.95 -12.53
N ASP A 165 1.58 18.18 -12.92
CA ASP A 165 2.34 18.34 -14.17
C ASP A 165 1.52 17.95 -15.43
N THR A 166 0.37 18.58 -15.61
CA THR A 166 -0.36 18.60 -16.89
C THR A 166 -0.59 20.06 -17.28
N PRO A 167 0.45 20.77 -17.78
CA PRO A 167 0.25 22.08 -18.39
C PRO A 167 -0.73 21.93 -19.56
N SER A 168 -1.75 22.79 -19.62
CA SER A 168 -2.78 22.75 -20.66
C SER A 168 -2.24 23.22 -22.02
N GLY A 169 -1.45 22.38 -22.69
CA GLY A 169 -0.81 22.72 -23.96
C GLY A 169 -0.15 21.53 -24.69
N ALA A 170 -0.84 21.03 -25.72
CA ALA A 170 -0.37 20.19 -26.83
C ALA A 170 0.01 18.70 -26.59
N SER A 171 -0.20 17.92 -27.67
CA SER A 171 0.35 16.58 -27.96
C SER A 171 -0.01 15.38 -27.05
N PRO A 172 -1.14 14.69 -27.30
CA PRO A 172 -1.42 13.38 -26.72
C PRO A 172 -0.61 12.27 -27.42
N GLY A 173 0.57 11.95 -26.87
CA GLY A 173 1.39 10.78 -27.21
C GLY A 173 1.76 9.98 -25.96
N ASP A 174 2.22 8.74 -26.15
CA ASP A 174 2.90 7.87 -25.17
C ASP A 174 2.19 7.50 -23.84
N GLY A 175 1.00 8.05 -23.57
CA GLY A 175 0.12 7.56 -22.48
C GLY A 175 -0.55 6.21 -22.77
N ALA A 176 -0.61 5.78 -24.03
CA ALA A 176 -1.45 4.67 -24.49
C ALA A 176 -1.03 3.29 -23.95
N PHE A 177 0.28 2.99 -23.87
CA PHE A 177 0.78 1.64 -23.63
C PHE A 177 0.46 1.08 -22.23
N GLY A 178 0.31 1.96 -21.22
CA GLY A 178 -0.14 1.55 -19.88
C GLY A 178 -1.64 1.22 -19.83
N ALA A 179 -2.46 2.12 -20.39
CA ALA A 179 -3.93 1.97 -20.41
C ALA A 179 -4.37 0.78 -21.26
N GLN A 180 -3.77 0.57 -22.44
CA GLN A 180 -4.05 -0.55 -23.33
C GLN A 180 -3.85 -1.91 -22.60
N ARG A 181 -2.83 -2.01 -21.74
CA ARG A 181 -2.52 -3.25 -21.02
C ARG A 181 -3.54 -3.55 -19.92
N GLN A 182 -4.04 -2.54 -19.21
CA GLN A 182 -5.12 -2.71 -18.22
C GLN A 182 -6.47 -3.01 -18.88
N ALA A 183 -6.78 -2.35 -20.01
CA ALA A 183 -7.97 -2.65 -20.80
C ALA A 183 -7.97 -4.10 -21.34
N ALA A 184 -6.80 -4.61 -21.76
CA ALA A 184 -6.68 -5.98 -22.26
C ALA A 184 -7.02 -7.05 -21.22
N VAL A 185 -6.58 -6.90 -19.95
CA VAL A 185 -6.91 -7.88 -18.89
C VAL A 185 -8.40 -7.83 -18.51
N ALA A 186 -8.96 -6.62 -18.41
CA ALA A 186 -10.39 -6.43 -18.14
C ALA A 186 -11.27 -7.03 -19.26
N ALA A 187 -10.85 -6.87 -20.52
CA ALA A 187 -11.53 -7.46 -21.67
C ALA A 187 -11.48 -8.99 -21.68
N SER A 188 -10.35 -9.60 -21.30
CA SER A 188 -10.26 -11.07 -21.20
C SER A 188 -11.12 -11.64 -20.06
N GLU A 189 -11.26 -10.91 -18.96
CA GLU A 189 -12.08 -11.32 -17.81
C GLU A 189 -13.58 -11.20 -18.11
N GLN A 190 -14.00 -10.17 -18.86
CA GLN A 190 -15.38 -10.07 -19.37
C GLN A 190 -15.69 -11.10 -20.47
N ALA A 191 -14.73 -11.45 -21.32
CA ALA A 191 -14.90 -12.50 -22.34
C ALA A 191 -15.18 -13.88 -21.70
N ALA A 192 -14.50 -14.20 -20.60
CA ALA A 192 -14.71 -15.46 -19.85
C ALA A 192 -16.11 -15.57 -19.20
N LEU A 193 -16.81 -14.45 -19.01
CA LEU A 193 -18.18 -14.42 -18.46
C LEU A 193 -19.28 -14.39 -19.54
N ASN A 194 -18.91 -14.24 -20.81
CA ASN A 194 -19.83 -14.11 -21.95
C ASN A 194 -19.58 -15.18 -23.03
N GLU A 195 -19.11 -16.38 -22.63
CA GLU A 195 -19.04 -17.52 -23.55
C GLU A 195 -20.46 -17.95 -23.96
N PRO A 196 -20.80 -17.98 -25.26
CA PRO A 196 -22.09 -18.45 -25.71
C PRO A 196 -22.16 -19.97 -25.54
N ARG A 197 -22.80 -20.43 -24.45
CA ARG A 197 -23.06 -21.85 -24.16
C ARG A 197 -23.46 -22.58 -25.44
N PRO A 198 -22.73 -23.63 -25.87
CA PRO A 198 -23.07 -24.37 -27.08
C PRO A 198 -24.49 -24.92 -26.95
N ALA A 199 -25.32 -24.63 -27.95
CA ALA A 199 -26.73 -25.02 -27.93
C ALA A 199 -26.84 -26.55 -27.87
N ALA A 200 -27.50 -27.06 -26.84
CA ALA A 200 -27.72 -28.50 -26.68
C ALA A 200 -28.57 -29.00 -27.86
N LEU A 201 -28.03 -29.96 -28.62
CA LEU A 201 -28.76 -30.61 -29.70
C LEU A 201 -30.01 -31.32 -29.13
N PRO A 202 -31.18 -31.21 -29.77
CA PRO A 202 -32.41 -31.81 -29.25
C PRO A 202 -32.28 -33.34 -29.20
N THR A 203 -32.51 -33.92 -28.04
CA THR A 203 -32.43 -35.37 -27.81
C THR A 203 -33.59 -36.10 -28.48
N ALA A 204 -33.37 -36.58 -29.70
CA ALA A 204 -34.29 -37.45 -30.40
C ALA A 204 -34.42 -38.80 -29.67
N SER A 205 -35.52 -38.98 -28.93
CA SER A 205 -35.84 -40.24 -28.26
C SER A 205 -36.41 -41.24 -29.26
N ALA A 206 -35.56 -42.13 -29.78
CA ALA A 206 -35.94 -43.17 -30.74
C ALA A 206 -35.49 -44.57 -30.30
N THR A 207 -36.44 -45.28 -29.68
CA THR A 207 -36.54 -46.73 -29.47
C THR A 207 -35.78 -47.62 -30.47
N GLY A 208 -35.00 -48.60 -29.99
CA GLY A 208 -34.68 -49.79 -30.79
C GLY A 208 -33.44 -50.62 -30.43
N ALA A 209 -33.66 -51.89 -30.05
CA ALA A 209 -32.81 -53.07 -30.25
C ALA A 209 -31.27 -53.02 -30.05
N ALA A 210 -30.80 -53.76 -29.05
CA ALA A 210 -29.52 -54.50 -29.08
C ALA A 210 -29.74 -55.89 -29.75
N PRO A 211 -28.73 -56.80 -29.94
CA PRO A 211 -27.30 -56.73 -29.59
C PRO A 211 -26.33 -57.13 -30.75
N GLY A 212 -25.00 -57.08 -30.53
CA GLY A 212 -24.02 -57.71 -31.45
C GLY A 212 -22.52 -57.47 -31.19
N ARG A 213 -21.79 -58.53 -30.80
CA ARG A 213 -20.33 -58.78 -30.93
C ARG A 213 -20.17 -60.29 -31.26
N PRO A 214 -19.03 -60.83 -31.75
CA PRO A 214 -17.69 -60.26 -31.98
C PRO A 214 -17.38 -60.21 -33.51
N VAL A 215 -16.19 -60.23 -34.12
CA VAL A 215 -14.77 -60.52 -33.76
C VAL A 215 -13.80 -59.59 -34.54
N PRO A 216 -12.53 -59.42 -34.11
CA PRO A 216 -11.41 -59.14 -35.03
C PRO A 216 -10.92 -60.45 -35.69
N GLY A 217 -10.40 -60.39 -36.92
CA GLY A 217 -9.85 -61.55 -37.61
C GLY A 217 -8.75 -61.17 -38.61
N VAL A 218 -7.78 -62.09 -38.73
CA VAL A 218 -6.54 -62.08 -39.56
C VAL A 218 -5.61 -60.87 -39.39
#